data_AF-A0A5A9EZT0-F1
#
_entry.id   AF-A0A5A9EZT0-F1
#
_cell.length_a   1.000
_cell.length_b   1.000
_cell.length_c   1.000
_cell.angle_alpha   90.00
_cell.angle_beta   90.00
_cell.angle_gamma   90.00
#
_symmetry.space_group_name_H-M   'P 1'
#
loop_
_entity.id
_entity.type
_entity.pdbx_description
1 polymer ?
#
loop_
_entity_poly.entity_id
_entity_poly.type
_entity_poly.pdbx_seq_one_letter_code
_entity_poly.pdbx_strand_id
1 'polypeptide(L)'
;MVDERKSYFSMEYEPLRNVASYSDNDSQKNAHEELVDRLVDLVKLKMKHDFHKDSRTHIVYCQGVGRRGLKGFGDFPGEALKNFYVVLYNVVESASKNEVENWLGRLNSKIAEPERRLFLSKEYANKIENYNLSLCRKQVNRVEQVAQNLPSTKDFQGAVRYLLLAGLAILEEEIPCHNKNQMKVLIRSKSHLPRNEWGDCEERFVNTSFEMRCYDYTRLKIAANEVDVDVVDLCRYVLVRALDSHSKGSFCP
;
A
#
# COMPACT_ATOMS: atom_id res chain seq x y z
N MET A 1 25.28 -28.03 -10.26
CA MET A 1 25.87 -27.63 -8.97
C MET A 1 24.79 -26.90 -8.19
N VAL A 2 24.53 -27.40 -6.98
CA VAL A 2 23.54 -26.89 -6.04
C VAL A 2 24.07 -25.58 -5.48
N ASP A 3 23.29 -24.49 -5.54
CA ASP A 3 23.63 -23.28 -4.78
C ASP A 3 22.54 -22.98 -3.76
N GLU A 4 22.89 -23.34 -2.52
CA GLU A 4 22.19 -23.10 -1.29
C GLU A 4 22.13 -21.60 -0.99
N ARG A 5 21.00 -20.95 -1.27
CA ARG A 5 20.67 -19.68 -0.62
C ARG A 5 20.18 -19.96 0.81
N LYS A 6 21.10 -20.27 1.72
CA LYS A 6 20.86 -20.16 3.16
C LYS A 6 21.43 -18.84 3.67
N SER A 7 20.51 -18.08 4.25
CA SER A 7 20.68 -16.85 5.01
C SER A 7 21.82 -16.98 6.03
N TYR A 8 22.85 -16.15 5.90
CA TYR A 8 23.90 -15.97 6.90
C TYR A 8 23.89 -14.53 7.43
N PHE A 9 22.81 -14.13 8.12
CA PHE A 9 22.89 -13.01 9.07
C PHE A 9 21.92 -13.23 10.24
N SER A 10 22.25 -14.20 11.07
CA SER A 10 21.93 -14.20 12.50
C SER A 10 23.25 -13.93 13.24
N MET A 11 23.46 -12.69 13.67
CA MET A 11 24.46 -12.37 14.68
C MET A 11 23.91 -11.23 15.53
N GLU A 12 23.46 -11.61 16.71
CA GLU A 12 22.95 -10.76 17.78
C GLU A 12 24.04 -9.77 18.17
N TYR A 13 23.72 -8.48 18.14
CA TYR A 13 24.61 -7.42 18.60
C TYR A 13 24.00 -6.83 19.87
N GLU A 14 24.44 -7.29 21.04
CA GLU A 14 24.15 -6.63 22.31
C GLU A 14 25.09 -5.43 22.48
N PRO A 15 24.59 -4.20 22.69
CA PRO A 15 25.46 -3.09 23.04
C PRO A 15 25.83 -3.16 24.53
N LEU A 16 27.13 -3.30 24.80
CA LEU A 16 27.76 -3.15 26.11
C LEU A 16 27.41 -1.79 26.73
N ARG A 17 26.50 -1.77 27.72
CA ARG A 17 26.27 -0.61 28.60
C ARG A 17 27.30 -0.64 29.73
N ASN A 18 28.30 0.24 29.68
CA ASN A 18 29.05 0.60 30.88
C ASN A 18 28.43 1.83 31.54
N VAL A 19 28.05 1.63 32.80
CA VAL A 19 27.29 2.50 33.69
C VAL A 19 28.17 3.63 34.25
N ALA A 20 27.65 4.85 34.29
CA ALA A 20 28.07 5.88 35.25
C ALA A 20 26.89 6.80 35.60
N SER A 21 26.13 6.37 36.62
CA SER A 21 25.64 7.16 37.77
C SER A 21 25.31 8.66 37.57
N TYR A 22 24.03 9.04 37.60
CA TYR A 22 23.35 9.59 38.80
C TYR A 22 21.93 10.11 38.53
N SER A 23 21.15 10.00 39.62
CA SER A 23 19.92 10.69 40.03
C SER A 23 18.59 10.33 39.37
N ASP A 24 17.79 9.62 40.18
CA ASP A 24 16.34 9.39 40.14
C ASP A 24 15.54 10.51 39.44
N ASN A 25 15.39 10.36 38.13
CA ASN A 25 14.29 10.91 37.33
C ASN A 25 13.74 9.79 36.43
N ASP A 26 13.62 8.59 37.03
CA ASP A 26 13.43 7.28 36.39
C ASP A 26 12.07 7.02 35.73
N SER A 27 11.20 8.03 35.64
CA SER A 27 9.87 7.90 35.03
C SER A 27 9.67 8.73 33.76
N GLN A 28 10.59 9.64 33.40
CA GLN A 28 10.50 10.43 32.15
C GLN A 28 11.68 10.26 31.19
N LYS A 29 12.86 9.78 31.64
CA LYS A 29 13.98 9.44 30.73
C LYS A 29 13.73 8.19 29.87
N ASN A 30 12.84 7.28 30.30
CA ASN A 30 12.66 5.99 29.62
C ASN A 30 11.84 6.02 28.32
N ALA A 31 10.91 6.96 28.16
CA ALA A 31 9.98 6.90 27.02
C ALA A 31 10.58 7.39 25.69
N HIS A 32 11.54 8.32 25.73
CA HIS A 32 12.17 8.83 24.50
C HIS A 32 13.24 7.87 23.98
N GLU A 33 14.07 7.34 24.89
CA GLU A 33 15.09 6.33 24.56
C GLU A 33 14.44 5.07 23.97
N GLU A 34 13.32 4.61 24.52
CA GLU A 34 12.57 3.47 23.98
C GLU A 34 12.02 3.74 22.56
N LEU A 35 11.56 4.95 22.27
CA LEU A 35 11.11 5.34 20.92
C LEU A 35 12.28 5.37 19.93
N VAL A 36 13.45 5.82 20.38
CA VAL A 36 14.68 5.84 19.60
C VAL A 36 15.13 4.43 19.27
N ASP A 37 15.17 3.52 20.25
CA ASP A 37 15.56 2.13 20.05
C ASP A 37 14.62 1.44 19.04
N ARG A 38 13.30 1.62 19.20
CA ARG A 38 12.30 1.12 18.25
C ARG A 38 12.47 1.69 16.84
N LEU A 39 12.83 2.97 16.72
CA LEU A 39 13.07 3.60 15.42
C LEU A 39 14.29 2.99 14.74
N VAL A 40 15.38 2.82 15.49
CA VAL A 40 16.63 2.23 14.98
C VAL A 40 16.38 0.82 14.46
N ASP A 41 15.65 -0.01 15.21
CA ASP A 41 15.33 -1.38 14.77
C ASP A 41 14.47 -1.41 13.50
N LEU A 42 13.47 -0.54 13.40
CA LEU A 42 12.66 -0.42 12.18
C LEU A 42 13.48 0.09 10.98
N VAL A 43 14.43 0.98 11.21
CA VAL A 43 15.36 1.45 10.17
C VAL A 43 16.23 0.30 9.67
N LYS A 44 16.77 -0.54 10.57
CA LYS A 44 17.56 -1.73 10.19
C LYS A 44 16.76 -2.69 9.31
N LEU A 45 15.47 -2.85 9.59
CA LEU A 45 14.57 -3.70 8.80
C LEU A 45 14.19 -3.10 7.44
N LYS A 46 14.24 -1.77 7.29
CA LYS A 46 13.73 -1.06 6.10
C LYS A 46 14.79 -0.43 5.23
N MET A 47 16.04 -0.39 5.71
CA MET A 47 17.14 0.06 4.89
C MET A 47 17.32 -0.87 3.68
N LYS A 48 17.71 -0.27 2.57
CA LYS A 48 18.03 -0.95 1.33
C LYS A 48 19.47 -0.67 0.96
N HIS A 49 20.06 -1.61 0.25
CA HIS A 49 21.38 -1.45 -0.34
C HIS A 49 21.24 -1.35 -1.86
N ASP A 50 22.03 -0.47 -2.46
CA ASP A 50 22.14 -0.28 -3.90
C ASP A 50 23.61 -0.04 -4.28
N PHE A 51 23.95 -0.28 -5.54
CA PHE A 51 25.27 -0.04 -6.09
C PHE A 51 25.19 0.84 -7.34
N HIS A 52 25.74 2.04 -7.23
CA HIS A 52 25.80 2.99 -8.33
C HIS A 52 27.01 2.68 -9.20
N LYS A 53 26.76 2.10 -10.38
CA LYS A 53 27.78 1.54 -11.28
C LYS A 53 28.80 2.59 -11.76
N ASP A 54 28.33 3.77 -12.12
CA ASP A 54 29.16 4.79 -12.75
C ASP A 54 30.16 5.42 -11.77
N SER A 55 29.74 5.61 -10.51
CA SER A 55 30.62 6.12 -9.46
C SER A 55 31.29 5.00 -8.65
N ARG A 56 30.99 3.74 -8.96
CA ARG A 56 31.44 2.55 -8.22
C ARG A 56 31.18 2.66 -6.70
N THR A 57 30.05 3.24 -6.32
CA THR A 57 29.73 3.54 -4.91
C THR A 57 28.58 2.68 -4.42
N HIS A 58 28.75 2.11 -3.23
CA HIS A 58 27.68 1.45 -2.49
C HIS A 58 26.86 2.46 -1.70
N ILE A 59 25.54 2.28 -1.71
CA ILE A 59 24.59 3.18 -1.07
C ILE A 59 23.71 2.34 -0.15
N VAL A 60 23.68 2.67 1.14
CA VAL A 60 22.67 2.16 2.07
C VAL A 60 21.70 3.30 2.35
N TYR A 61 20.39 3.07 2.23
CA TYR A 61 19.40 4.13 2.41
C TYR A 61 18.11 3.66 3.07
N CYS A 62 17.49 4.55 3.85
CA CYS A 62 16.17 4.34 4.45
C CYS A 62 15.31 5.59 4.24
N GLN A 63 14.20 5.44 3.53
CA GLN A 63 13.25 6.53 3.29
C GLN A 63 12.27 6.64 4.46
N GLY A 64 11.93 7.87 4.86
CA GLY A 64 10.91 8.11 5.89
C GLY A 64 11.49 8.57 7.24
N VAL A 65 12.81 8.55 7.39
CA VAL A 65 13.53 9.15 8.53
C VAL A 65 14.32 10.37 8.07
N GLY A 66 14.31 11.43 8.88
CA GLY A 66 14.85 12.74 8.51
C GLY A 66 14.01 13.46 7.45
N ARG A 67 14.50 14.61 6.96
CA ARG A 67 13.80 15.41 5.95
C ARG A 67 13.90 14.85 4.52
N ARG A 68 14.99 14.14 4.20
CA ARG A 68 15.29 13.65 2.84
C ARG A 68 15.54 12.13 2.76
N GLY A 69 15.23 11.40 3.82
CA GLY A 69 15.69 10.02 4.00
C GLY A 69 17.14 9.97 4.48
N LEU A 70 17.52 8.86 5.09
CA LEU A 70 18.88 8.59 5.52
C LEU A 70 19.65 7.87 4.42
N LYS A 71 20.92 8.21 4.25
CA LYS A 71 21.82 7.60 3.28
C LYS A 71 23.24 7.50 3.85
N GLY A 72 23.89 6.37 3.61
CA GLY A 72 25.31 6.17 3.79
C GLY A 72 25.93 5.72 2.48
N PHE A 73 27.13 6.23 2.20
CA PHE A 73 27.88 5.96 0.99
C PHE A 73 29.23 5.33 1.35
N GLY A 74 29.77 4.49 0.48
CA GLY A 74 31.11 3.92 0.66
C GLY A 74 31.58 3.18 -0.58
N ASP A 75 32.87 2.87 -0.63
CA ASP A 75 33.50 2.19 -1.75
C ASP A 75 33.23 0.67 -1.72
N PHE A 76 32.79 0.15 -0.56
CA PHE A 76 32.31 -1.21 -0.36
C PHE A 76 31.08 -1.26 0.58
N PRO A 77 30.29 -2.35 0.59
CA PRO A 77 29.01 -2.40 1.33
C PRO A 77 29.14 -2.14 2.83
N GLY A 78 30.20 -2.66 3.47
CA GLY A 78 30.43 -2.48 4.91
C GLY A 78 30.71 -1.03 5.30
N GLU A 79 31.42 -0.28 4.47
CA GLU A 79 31.67 1.14 4.68
C GLU A 79 30.40 1.96 4.51
N ALA A 80 29.61 1.70 3.46
CA ALA A 80 28.33 2.37 3.23
C ALA A 80 27.36 2.15 4.42
N LEU A 81 27.34 0.93 4.98
CA LEU A 81 26.54 0.60 6.14
C LEU A 81 27.03 1.30 7.43
N LYS A 82 28.35 1.33 7.65
CA LYS A 82 28.94 2.05 8.78
C LYS A 82 28.59 3.54 8.72
N ASN A 83 28.79 4.16 7.56
CA ASN A 83 28.47 5.57 7.34
C ASN A 83 26.97 5.85 7.49
N PHE A 84 26.11 4.91 7.07
CA PHE A 84 24.67 5.00 7.28
C PHE A 84 24.30 5.05 8.77
N TYR A 85 24.87 4.18 9.61
CA TYR A 85 24.59 4.19 11.05
C TYR A 85 25.09 5.45 11.75
N VAL A 86 26.26 5.96 11.36
CA VAL A 86 26.76 7.25 11.89
C VAL A 86 25.73 8.36 11.62
N VAL A 87 25.20 8.44 10.40
CA VAL A 87 24.17 9.43 10.05
C VAL A 87 22.87 9.19 10.81
N LEU A 88 22.45 7.93 10.98
CA LEU A 88 21.26 7.56 11.75
C LEU A 88 21.37 8.06 13.20
N TYR A 89 22.45 7.72 13.91
CA TYR A 89 22.60 8.10 15.32
C TYR A 89 22.68 9.61 15.50
N ASN A 90 23.39 10.33 14.63
CA ASN A 90 23.45 11.79 14.68
C ASN A 90 22.06 12.44 14.48
N VAL A 91 21.25 11.88 13.57
CA VAL A 91 19.90 12.39 13.31
C VAL A 91 18.96 12.10 14.48
N VAL A 92 19.10 10.95 15.12
CA VAL A 92 18.21 10.56 16.22
C VAL A 92 18.59 11.24 17.53
N GLU A 93 19.89 11.41 17.82
CA GLU A 93 20.38 12.13 18.99
C GLU A 93 19.93 13.60 19.00
N SER A 94 19.83 14.21 17.82
CA SER A 94 19.38 15.61 17.67
C SER A 94 17.87 15.77 17.45
N ALA A 95 17.10 14.68 17.44
CA ALA A 95 15.68 14.73 17.15
C ALA A 95 14.83 14.94 18.40
N SER A 96 13.76 15.73 18.25
CA SER A 96 12.73 15.82 19.28
C SER A 96 11.88 14.54 19.33
N LYS A 97 11.24 14.28 20.48
CA LYS A 97 10.32 13.15 20.66
C LYS A 97 9.23 13.10 19.57
N ASN A 98 8.63 14.24 19.24
CA ASN A 98 7.61 14.33 18.19
C ASN A 98 8.16 13.98 16.80
N GLU A 99 9.42 14.31 16.51
CA GLU A 99 10.05 13.94 15.23
C GLU A 99 10.28 12.44 15.13
N VAL A 100 10.75 11.81 16.21
CA VAL A 100 10.93 10.35 16.31
C VAL A 100 9.60 9.63 16.16
N GLU A 101 8.54 10.08 16.86
CA GLU A 101 7.19 9.51 16.72
C GLU A 101 6.63 9.66 15.30
N ASN A 102 6.87 10.80 14.66
CA ASN A 102 6.47 11.03 13.26
C ASN A 102 7.27 10.15 12.27
N TRP A 103 8.55 9.90 12.52
CA TRP A 103 9.34 8.98 11.70
C TRP A 103 8.93 7.53 11.91
N LEU A 104 8.67 7.12 13.15
CA LEU A 104 8.09 5.83 13.49
C LEU A 104 6.76 5.63 12.75
N GLY A 105 5.85 6.61 12.82
CA GLY A 105 4.59 6.58 12.10
C GLY A 105 4.76 6.48 10.58
N ARG A 106 5.77 7.16 10.01
CA ARG A 106 6.07 7.10 8.57
C ARG A 106 6.72 5.80 8.11
N LEU A 107 7.62 5.25 8.92
CA LEU A 107 8.23 3.95 8.62
C LEU A 107 7.20 2.84 8.77
N ASN A 108 6.39 2.90 9.83
CA ASN A 108 5.26 2.00 10.03
C ASN A 108 4.22 2.16 8.92
N SER A 109 3.96 3.36 8.40
CA SER A 109 3.01 3.57 7.30
C SER A 109 3.49 3.03 5.95
N LYS A 110 4.81 2.76 5.78
CA LYS A 110 5.37 1.97 4.67
C LYS A 110 5.54 0.46 4.99
N ILE A 111 5.19 0.02 6.21
CA ILE A 111 4.91 -1.40 6.56
C ILE A 111 3.39 -1.69 6.52
N ALA A 112 2.56 -0.66 6.49
CA ALA A 112 1.11 -0.76 6.64
C ALA A 112 0.40 -1.07 5.31
N GLU A 113 0.80 -2.13 4.59
CA GLU A 113 -0.09 -2.76 3.59
C GLU A 113 -0.66 -4.09 4.10
N PRO A 114 0.14 -5.03 4.62
CA PRO A 114 -0.42 -6.24 5.23
C PRO A 114 -1.11 -5.96 6.58
N GLU A 115 -0.50 -5.17 7.46
CA GLU A 115 -1.07 -4.86 8.78
C GLU A 115 -2.20 -3.81 8.72
N ARG A 116 -2.24 -2.94 7.71
CA ARG A 116 -3.40 -2.06 7.49
C ARG A 116 -4.59 -2.85 6.95
N ARG A 117 -4.37 -3.87 6.11
CA ARG A 117 -5.40 -4.87 5.76
C ARG A 117 -5.90 -5.59 7.04
N LEU A 118 -5.02 -5.89 8.01
CA LEU A 118 -5.36 -6.62 9.25
C LEU A 118 -5.93 -5.76 10.40
N PHE A 119 -5.56 -4.48 10.49
CA PHE A 119 -6.07 -3.52 11.48
C PHE A 119 -7.45 -2.99 11.06
N LEU A 120 -7.61 -2.68 9.77
CA LEU A 120 -8.93 -2.37 9.19
C LEU A 120 -9.86 -3.59 9.18
N SER A 121 -9.34 -4.82 9.27
CA SER A 121 -10.17 -6.02 9.40
C SER A 121 -10.65 -6.32 10.82
N LYS A 122 -10.22 -5.60 11.86
CA LYS A 122 -10.72 -5.82 13.23
C LYS A 122 -11.67 -4.72 13.70
N GLU A 123 -11.37 -3.46 13.40
CA GLU A 123 -12.20 -2.33 13.85
C GLU A 123 -13.24 -1.91 12.79
N TYR A 124 -12.98 -2.21 11.51
CA TYR A 124 -13.80 -1.78 10.37
C TYR A 124 -14.36 -2.92 9.50
N ALA A 125 -14.09 -4.19 9.85
CA ALA A 125 -14.54 -5.34 9.05
C ALA A 125 -16.06 -5.40 8.88
N ASN A 126 -16.80 -5.02 9.92
CA ASN A 126 -18.26 -5.05 9.91
C ASN A 126 -18.90 -3.66 9.78
N LYS A 127 -18.09 -2.59 9.74
CA LYS A 127 -18.61 -1.24 9.57
C LYS A 127 -19.00 -1.04 8.10
N ILE A 128 -20.26 -0.69 7.87
CA ILE A 128 -20.80 -0.36 6.55
C ILE A 128 -20.85 1.17 6.44
N GLU A 129 -20.34 1.70 5.33
CA GLU A 129 -20.39 3.13 5.01
C GLU A 129 -20.92 3.34 3.60
N ASN A 130 -21.43 4.55 3.36
CA ASN A 130 -21.91 4.98 2.06
C ASN A 130 -20.77 5.58 1.23
N TYR A 131 -20.56 5.03 0.05
CA TYR A 131 -19.58 5.50 -0.93
C TYR A 131 -20.28 5.95 -2.20
N ASN A 132 -19.62 6.84 -2.94
CA ASN A 132 -20.14 7.40 -4.18
C ASN A 132 -19.27 6.98 -5.36
N LEU A 133 -19.90 6.48 -6.41
CA LEU A 133 -19.27 6.14 -7.66
C LEU A 133 -20.04 6.82 -8.79
N SER A 134 -19.35 7.60 -9.60
CA SER A 134 -19.97 8.27 -10.75
C SER A 134 -19.96 7.32 -11.96
N LEU A 135 -21.12 6.81 -12.34
CA LEU A 135 -21.33 5.83 -13.42
C LEU A 135 -22.03 6.47 -14.62
N CYS A 136 -21.76 6.00 -15.84
CA CYS A 136 -22.58 6.38 -17.00
C CYS A 136 -23.90 5.59 -17.03
N ARG A 137 -24.87 6.04 -17.82
CA ARG A 137 -26.21 5.42 -17.86
C ARG A 137 -26.15 3.99 -18.38
N LYS A 138 -25.28 3.70 -19.34
CA LYS A 138 -25.05 2.32 -19.82
C LYS A 138 -24.52 1.39 -18.72
N GLN A 139 -23.59 1.87 -17.89
CA GLN A 139 -23.11 1.11 -16.73
C GLN A 139 -24.25 0.85 -15.74
N VAL A 140 -25.04 1.87 -15.42
CA VAL A 140 -26.21 1.75 -14.54
C VAL A 140 -27.17 0.68 -15.06
N ASN A 141 -27.61 0.77 -16.32
CA ASN A 141 -28.56 -0.19 -16.90
C ASN A 141 -28.04 -1.64 -16.86
N ARG A 142 -26.74 -1.85 -17.08
CA ARG A 142 -26.15 -3.20 -17.08
C ARG A 142 -25.98 -3.75 -15.66
N VAL A 143 -25.66 -2.89 -14.70
CA VAL A 143 -25.66 -3.26 -13.27
C VAL A 143 -27.07 -3.64 -12.83
N GLU A 144 -28.10 -2.90 -13.26
CA GLU A 144 -29.52 -3.25 -12.99
C GLU A 144 -29.89 -4.62 -13.58
N GLN A 145 -29.43 -4.95 -14.79
CA GLN A 145 -29.63 -6.27 -15.39
C GLN A 145 -28.93 -7.39 -14.59
N VAL A 146 -27.71 -7.16 -14.11
CA VAL A 146 -27.00 -8.13 -13.26
C VAL A 146 -27.74 -8.29 -11.92
N ALA A 147 -28.22 -7.20 -11.32
CA ALA A 147 -28.97 -7.22 -10.06
C ALA A 147 -30.22 -8.12 -10.14
N GLN A 148 -30.91 -8.14 -11.28
CA GLN A 148 -32.08 -9.01 -11.48
C GLN A 148 -31.74 -10.50 -11.48
N ASN A 149 -30.50 -10.86 -11.81
CA ASN A 149 -30.03 -12.24 -11.95
C ASN A 149 -29.22 -12.73 -10.74
N LEU A 150 -28.96 -11.87 -9.74
CA LEU A 150 -28.20 -12.24 -8.55
C LEU A 150 -29.10 -12.91 -7.50
N PRO A 151 -28.78 -14.13 -7.02
CA PRO A 151 -29.64 -14.87 -6.09
C PRO A 151 -29.67 -14.28 -4.67
N SER A 152 -28.65 -13.52 -4.27
CA SER A 152 -28.46 -13.03 -2.89
C SER A 152 -28.68 -11.52 -2.70
N THR A 153 -28.72 -10.73 -3.78
CA THR A 153 -28.88 -9.27 -3.74
C THR A 153 -29.76 -8.83 -4.90
N LYS A 154 -31.02 -8.44 -4.61
CA LYS A 154 -31.98 -7.96 -5.63
C LYS A 154 -31.92 -6.44 -5.82
N ASP A 155 -31.04 -5.77 -5.09
CA ASP A 155 -30.92 -4.33 -5.10
C ASP A 155 -29.69 -3.88 -5.88
N PHE A 156 -29.83 -2.73 -6.52
CA PHE A 156 -28.80 -2.14 -7.36
C PHE A 156 -27.48 -1.93 -6.60
N GLN A 157 -27.55 -1.52 -5.33
CA GLN A 157 -26.36 -1.30 -4.49
C GLN A 157 -25.61 -2.61 -4.20
N GLY A 158 -26.34 -3.70 -3.90
CA GLY A 158 -25.78 -5.02 -3.73
C GLY A 158 -25.04 -5.52 -4.99
N ALA A 159 -25.60 -5.26 -6.17
CA ALA A 159 -24.97 -5.59 -7.45
C ALA A 159 -23.71 -4.77 -7.71
N VAL A 160 -23.69 -3.46 -7.42
CA VAL A 160 -22.48 -2.63 -7.52
C VAL A 160 -21.37 -3.20 -6.63
N ARG A 161 -21.68 -3.48 -5.36
CA ARG A 161 -20.70 -4.06 -4.42
C ARG A 161 -20.16 -5.39 -4.91
N TYR A 162 -21.03 -6.29 -5.36
CA TYR A 162 -20.65 -7.59 -5.89
C TYR A 162 -19.70 -7.44 -7.09
N LEU A 163 -20.03 -6.59 -8.06
CA LEU A 163 -19.23 -6.35 -9.26
C LEU A 163 -17.88 -5.70 -8.94
N LEU A 164 -17.81 -4.77 -7.99
CA LEU A 164 -16.54 -4.17 -7.57
C LEU A 164 -15.58 -5.20 -6.97
N LEU A 165 -16.09 -6.11 -6.14
CA LEU A 165 -15.28 -7.17 -5.53
C LEU A 165 -14.86 -8.23 -6.55
N ALA A 166 -15.78 -8.64 -7.43
CA ALA A 166 -15.50 -9.53 -8.54
C ALA A 166 -14.41 -8.97 -9.47
N GLY A 167 -14.53 -7.69 -9.84
CA GLY A 167 -13.54 -7.02 -10.68
C GLY A 167 -12.20 -6.81 -10.00
N LEU A 168 -12.18 -6.59 -8.68
CA LEU A 168 -10.95 -6.50 -7.91
C LEU A 168 -10.18 -7.82 -7.93
N ALA A 169 -10.87 -8.96 -7.83
CA ALA A 169 -10.22 -10.28 -7.95
C ALA A 169 -9.58 -10.47 -9.34
N ILE A 170 -10.28 -10.08 -10.42
CA ILE A 170 -9.73 -10.11 -11.78
C ILE A 170 -8.48 -9.21 -11.88
N LEU A 171 -8.52 -8.01 -11.30
CA LEU A 171 -7.37 -7.11 -11.29
C LEU A 171 -6.18 -7.70 -10.52
N GLU A 172 -6.42 -8.32 -9.36
CA GLU A 172 -5.39 -8.95 -8.54
C GLU A 172 -4.64 -10.05 -9.33
N GLU A 173 -5.30 -10.72 -10.28
CA GLU A 173 -4.69 -11.67 -11.22
C GLU A 173 -3.95 -11.00 -12.39
N GLU A 174 -4.37 -9.80 -12.82
CA GLU A 174 -3.74 -9.05 -13.92
C GLU A 174 -2.46 -8.30 -13.49
N ILE A 175 -2.36 -7.90 -12.21
CA ILE A 175 -1.24 -7.12 -11.67
C ILE A 175 0.12 -7.79 -11.90
N PRO A 176 0.33 -9.09 -11.65
CA PRO A 176 1.62 -9.75 -11.89
C PRO A 176 2.06 -9.76 -13.36
N CYS A 177 1.10 -9.67 -14.29
CA CYS A 177 1.34 -9.74 -15.73
C CYS A 177 1.75 -8.40 -16.35
N HIS A 178 1.67 -7.30 -15.59
CA HIS A 178 1.90 -5.96 -16.08
C HIS A 178 2.81 -5.19 -15.12
N ASN A 179 3.70 -4.37 -15.68
CA ASN A 179 4.40 -3.40 -14.82
C ASN A 179 3.43 -2.28 -14.38
N LYS A 180 3.80 -1.58 -13.31
CA LYS A 180 2.98 -0.51 -12.71
C LYS A 180 2.50 0.53 -13.72
N ASN A 181 3.35 0.94 -14.66
CA ASN A 181 3.00 1.94 -15.67
C ASN A 181 2.00 1.39 -16.69
N GLN A 182 2.14 0.13 -17.10
CA GLN A 182 1.19 -0.54 -17.99
C GLN A 182 -0.20 -0.64 -17.33
N MET A 183 -0.27 -1.02 -16.05
CA MET A 183 -1.54 -1.06 -15.31
C MET A 183 -2.18 0.32 -15.20
N LYS A 184 -1.40 1.34 -14.88
CA LYS A 184 -1.89 2.73 -14.80
C LYS A 184 -2.52 3.20 -16.11
N VAL A 185 -1.87 2.92 -17.24
CA VAL A 185 -2.39 3.26 -18.58
C VAL A 185 -3.64 2.45 -18.92
N LEU A 186 -3.64 1.14 -18.62
CA LEU A 186 -4.77 0.26 -18.85
C LEU A 186 -6.02 0.71 -18.08
N ILE A 187 -5.85 1.01 -16.79
CA ILE A 187 -6.94 1.46 -15.93
C ILE A 187 -7.51 2.77 -16.44
N ARG A 188 -6.68 3.78 -16.74
CA ARG A 188 -7.16 5.07 -17.24
C ARG A 188 -7.85 5.00 -18.61
N SER A 189 -7.37 4.11 -19.49
CA SER A 189 -7.93 3.96 -20.84
C SER A 189 -9.24 3.16 -20.86
N LYS A 190 -9.48 2.31 -19.85
CA LYS A 190 -10.66 1.44 -19.75
C LYS A 190 -11.60 1.78 -18.60
N SER A 191 -11.24 2.70 -17.71
CA SER A 191 -12.12 3.25 -16.66
C SER A 191 -13.23 4.13 -17.25
N HIS A 192 -12.95 4.73 -18.40
CA HIS A 192 -13.93 5.33 -19.28
C HIS A 192 -14.21 4.30 -20.39
N LEU A 193 -15.48 3.97 -20.62
CA LEU A 193 -15.84 3.00 -21.67
C LEU A 193 -15.15 3.39 -22.99
N PRO A 194 -14.46 2.46 -23.67
CA PRO A 194 -13.85 2.76 -24.95
C PRO A 194 -14.94 3.14 -25.95
N ARG A 195 -14.73 4.28 -26.64
CA ARG A 195 -15.64 4.89 -27.63
C ARG A 195 -16.18 3.92 -28.70
N ASN A 196 -15.53 2.77 -28.91
CA ASN A 196 -15.68 2.00 -30.15
C ASN A 196 -16.38 0.64 -29.97
N GLU A 197 -16.50 0.10 -28.75
CA GLU A 197 -17.24 -1.16 -28.51
C GLU A 197 -18.63 -0.93 -27.89
N TRP A 198 -18.88 0.28 -27.37
CA TRP A 198 -20.06 0.56 -26.53
C TRP A 198 -20.88 1.77 -27.01
N GLY A 199 -20.51 2.39 -28.13
CA GLY A 199 -21.15 3.58 -28.72
C GLY A 199 -20.98 4.85 -27.89
N ASP A 200 -21.12 6.03 -28.51
CA ASP A 200 -20.90 7.34 -27.89
C ASP A 200 -21.46 7.43 -26.47
N CYS A 201 -20.58 7.69 -25.50
CA CYS A 201 -20.95 8.08 -24.15
C CYS A 201 -20.86 9.59 -24.06
N GLU A 202 -21.82 10.31 -24.65
CA GLU A 202 -22.13 11.70 -24.28
C GLU A 202 -22.83 11.81 -22.91
N GLU A 203 -22.83 10.73 -22.13
CA GLU A 203 -23.71 10.58 -20.98
C GLU A 203 -23.16 11.32 -19.75
N ARG A 204 -24.01 12.21 -19.19
CA ARG A 204 -23.83 12.78 -17.86
C ARG A 204 -23.61 11.64 -16.86
N PHE A 205 -22.50 11.70 -16.12
CA PHE A 205 -22.28 10.76 -15.02
C PHE A 205 -23.38 10.91 -13.98
N VAL A 206 -23.99 9.79 -13.61
CA VAL A 206 -24.93 9.69 -12.51
C VAL A 206 -24.11 9.36 -11.27
N ASN A 207 -24.26 10.18 -10.22
CA ASN A 207 -23.65 9.86 -8.94
C ASN A 207 -24.43 8.72 -8.28
N THR A 208 -23.81 7.56 -8.17
CA THR A 208 -24.38 6.35 -7.60
C THR A 208 -23.83 6.16 -6.19
N SER A 209 -24.69 6.25 -5.18
CA SER A 209 -24.35 5.87 -3.82
C SER A 209 -24.53 4.35 -3.63
N PHE A 210 -23.62 3.73 -2.88
CA PHE A 210 -23.69 2.33 -2.52
C PHE A 210 -23.07 2.08 -1.15
N GLU A 211 -23.62 1.09 -0.45
CA GLU A 211 -23.12 0.65 0.85
C GLU A 211 -22.11 -0.48 0.70
N MET A 212 -20.96 -0.32 1.36
CA MET A 212 -19.92 -1.34 1.37
C MET A 212 -19.22 -1.39 2.72
N ARG A 213 -18.69 -2.57 3.06
CA ARG A 213 -17.84 -2.71 4.23
C ARG A 213 -16.59 -1.85 4.03
N CYS A 214 -16.22 -1.09 5.06
CA CYS A 214 -15.02 -0.27 5.04
C CYS A 214 -13.76 -1.09 4.70
N TYR A 215 -13.72 -2.35 5.14
CA TYR A 215 -12.68 -3.31 4.77
C TYR A 215 -12.58 -3.51 3.25
N ASP A 216 -13.69 -3.82 2.59
CA ASP A 216 -13.76 -4.03 1.14
C ASP A 216 -13.37 -2.76 0.37
N TYR A 217 -13.80 -1.59 0.83
CA TYR A 217 -13.41 -0.31 0.21
C TYR A 217 -11.93 0.00 0.39
N THR A 218 -11.36 -0.40 1.53
CA THR A 218 -9.92 -0.23 1.73
C THR A 218 -9.12 -1.13 0.80
N ARG A 219 -9.57 -2.36 0.53
CA ARG A 219 -8.90 -3.21 -0.46
C ARG A 219 -8.80 -2.52 -1.82
N LEU A 220 -9.88 -1.87 -2.27
CA LEU A 220 -9.89 -1.06 -3.49
C LEU A 220 -8.91 0.12 -3.41
N LYS A 221 -8.88 0.86 -2.29
CA LYS A 221 -7.91 1.96 -2.10
C LYS A 221 -6.46 1.49 -2.13
N ILE A 222 -6.17 0.32 -1.56
CA ILE A 222 -4.83 -0.26 -1.56
C ILE A 222 -4.42 -0.61 -2.99
N ALA A 223 -5.26 -1.36 -3.71
CA ALA A 223 -5.01 -1.70 -5.12
C ALA A 223 -4.81 -0.44 -5.99
N ALA A 224 -5.58 0.63 -5.74
CA ALA A 224 -5.44 1.90 -6.45
C ALA A 224 -4.06 2.54 -6.21
N ASN A 225 -3.56 2.49 -4.98
CA ASN A 225 -2.23 3.00 -4.63
C ASN A 225 -1.09 2.14 -5.21
N GLU A 226 -1.25 0.81 -5.23
CA GLU A 226 -0.28 -0.12 -5.81
C GLU A 226 -0.02 0.22 -7.28
N VAL A 227 -1.08 0.51 -8.04
CA VAL A 227 -1.03 0.88 -9.45
C VAL A 227 -0.98 2.39 -9.72
N ASP A 228 -0.95 3.23 -8.68
CA ASP A 228 -0.86 4.70 -8.74
C ASP A 228 -1.96 5.37 -9.59
N VAL A 229 -3.21 5.06 -9.26
CA VAL A 229 -4.43 5.62 -9.85
C VAL A 229 -5.39 6.14 -8.78
N ASP A 230 -6.34 6.98 -9.17
CA ASP A 230 -7.43 7.37 -8.28
C ASP A 230 -8.36 6.17 -8.00
N VAL A 231 -8.89 6.07 -6.78
CA VAL A 231 -9.76 4.97 -6.38
C VAL A 231 -11.05 4.93 -7.20
N VAL A 232 -11.57 6.08 -7.63
CA VAL A 232 -12.77 6.16 -8.48
C VAL A 232 -12.49 5.56 -9.86
N ASP A 233 -11.33 5.85 -10.45
CA ASP A 233 -10.92 5.29 -11.73
C ASP A 233 -10.71 3.78 -11.64
N LEU A 234 -10.10 3.31 -10.55
CA LEU A 234 -9.97 1.88 -10.27
C LEU A 234 -11.36 1.23 -10.17
N CYS A 235 -12.26 1.78 -9.36
CA CYS A 235 -13.61 1.26 -9.16
C CYS A 235 -14.38 1.13 -10.49
N ARG A 236 -14.28 2.14 -11.36
CA ARG A 236 -14.89 2.08 -12.70
C ARG A 236 -14.26 0.99 -13.56
N TYR A 237 -12.93 0.89 -13.57
CA TYR A 237 -12.21 -0.12 -14.33
C TYR A 237 -12.64 -1.53 -13.90
N VAL A 238 -12.56 -1.84 -12.60
CA VAL A 238 -12.90 -3.17 -12.10
C VAL A 238 -14.38 -3.50 -12.31
N LEU A 239 -15.27 -2.52 -12.21
CA LEU A 239 -16.69 -2.70 -12.54
C LEU A 239 -16.89 -3.06 -14.01
N VAL A 240 -16.19 -2.40 -14.93
CA VAL A 240 -16.22 -2.74 -16.37
C VAL A 240 -15.69 -4.15 -16.60
N ARG A 241 -14.55 -4.52 -15.99
CA ARG A 241 -13.99 -5.88 -16.11
C ARG A 241 -14.95 -6.96 -15.62
N ALA A 242 -15.63 -6.72 -14.49
CA ALA A 242 -16.63 -7.64 -13.97
C ALA A 242 -17.83 -7.79 -14.90
N LEU A 243 -18.37 -6.67 -15.42
CA LEU A 243 -19.49 -6.68 -16.36
C LEU A 243 -19.14 -7.39 -17.68
N ASP A 244 -17.91 -7.23 -18.17
CA ASP A 244 -17.40 -7.95 -19.35
C ASP A 244 -17.34 -9.45 -19.10
N SER A 245 -16.80 -9.87 -17.96
CA SER A 245 -16.71 -11.29 -17.57
C SER A 245 -18.10 -11.94 -17.46
N HIS A 246 -19.07 -11.24 -16.84
CA HIS A 246 -20.45 -11.72 -16.76
C HIS A 246 -21.10 -11.90 -18.14
N SER A 247 -20.86 -10.98 -19.09
CA SER A 247 -21.43 -11.10 -20.42
C SER A 247 -20.84 -12.22 -21.27
N LYS A 248 -19.64 -12.70 -20.93
CA LYS A 248 -18.96 -13.80 -21.62
C LYS A 248 -19.27 -15.17 -21.01
N GLY A 249 -20.08 -15.24 -19.94
CA GLY A 249 -20.43 -16.49 -19.26
C GLY A 249 -19.25 -17.14 -18.52
N SER A 250 -18.17 -16.40 -18.27
CA SER A 250 -16.91 -16.93 -17.74
C SER A 250 -16.81 -16.92 -16.20
N PHE A 251 -17.93 -16.74 -15.48
CA PHE A 251 -17.93 -16.70 -14.02
C PHE A 251 -18.25 -18.08 -13.43
N CYS A 252 -17.26 -18.71 -12.78
CA CYS A 252 -17.47 -19.77 -11.80
C CYS A 252 -17.33 -19.14 -10.41
N PRO A 253 -18.26 -19.38 -9.48
CA PRO A 253 -18.23 -18.81 -8.13
C PRO A 253 -17.01 -19.24 -7.32
#